data_AF-A0AAW0AUN9-F1
#
_entry.id   AF-A0AAW0AUN9-F1
#
_cell.length_a   1.000
_cell.length_b   1.000
_cell.length_c   1.000
_cell.angle_alpha   90.00
_cell.angle_beta   90.00
_cell.angle_gamma   90.00
#
_symmetry.space_group_name_H-M   'P 1'
#
loop_
_entity.id
_entity.type
_entity.pdbx_description
1 polymer ?
#
loop_
_entity_poly.entity_id
_entity_poly.type
_entity_poly.pdbx_seq_one_letter_code
_entity_poly.pdbx_strand_id
1 'polypeptide(L)'
;MKYLDAEGINDVALKWNQTSLRADSLKLSSNAIQSWVPSRYETGCRQVGQKRFPTQAVQAWKYQEQDKACGWALGDETWSVPPESGLPALFQHILDANDLKSVSANLMDIASSDSDLENDWNIDVKMLRMQDRILYELFPRGSHSSSPSILLESAAAVLQVLRSGWGNNSDVETIIRNLVKLGVAFFPGWPRPLEYAPLPPPIQPTLGRRHAGYTPTLVDYGVYVERRNSFLRSPRGRVALFYGGIVGRLARLVLSDFEDLACYDPYEDVLKSGVRVEAARDGDTILWHETLTQDEVDIICGSGSHLSLGQKSSATEGGQQLKYISWWPTPTAFWSSGLNTGWWNSNCERWFVKRLRDMESMSVKLFTYAEWKNKIRYNTLSRKVGMKNDKLAEGYLAAHNRVVH
;
A
#
# COMPACT_ATOMS: atom_id res chain seq x y z
N MET A 1 44.07 2.26 -25.83
CA MET A 1 44.58 0.87 -25.71
C MET A 1 43.83 0.22 -24.57
N LYS A 2 43.01 -0.81 -24.68
CA LYS A 2 42.59 -1.72 -25.77
C LYS A 2 41.05 -1.78 -25.75
N TYR A 3 40.48 -2.08 -26.90
CA TYR A 3 39.05 -2.36 -27.10
C TYR A 3 38.62 -3.60 -26.28
N LEU A 4 37.39 -3.56 -25.75
CA LEU A 4 36.66 -4.70 -25.20
C LEU A 4 35.21 -4.65 -25.75
N ASP A 5 35.09 -5.09 -27.00
CA ASP A 5 34.28 -6.19 -27.52
C ASP A 5 32.87 -6.40 -26.93
N ALA A 6 31.89 -6.42 -27.83
CA ALA A 6 30.44 -6.30 -27.61
C ALA A 6 29.71 -7.60 -27.19
N GLU A 7 30.36 -8.57 -26.54
CA GLU A 7 29.71 -9.82 -26.10
C GLU A 7 29.51 -9.94 -24.58
N GLY A 8 29.86 -8.91 -23.79
CA GLY A 8 29.69 -8.90 -22.32
C GLY A 8 28.35 -8.36 -21.78
N ILE A 9 27.43 -7.91 -22.62
CA ILE A 9 26.22 -7.19 -22.17
C ILE A 9 24.97 -8.11 -22.06
N ASN A 10 25.01 -9.33 -22.60
CA ASN A 10 23.86 -10.25 -22.58
C ASN A 10 23.82 -11.25 -21.42
N ASP A 11 24.87 -11.36 -20.59
CA ASP A 11 24.94 -12.41 -19.55
C ASP A 11 24.39 -11.97 -18.17
N VAL A 12 24.19 -10.67 -17.95
CA VAL A 12 23.56 -10.13 -16.72
C VAL A 12 22.03 -10.09 -16.83
N ALA A 13 21.49 -9.93 -18.04
CA ALA A 13 20.04 -9.93 -18.29
C ALA A 13 19.43 -11.35 -18.23
N LEU A 14 20.20 -12.39 -18.56
CA LEU A 14 19.74 -13.78 -18.55
C LEU A 14 19.78 -14.44 -17.16
N LYS A 15 20.71 -14.04 -16.27
CA LYS A 15 20.74 -14.54 -14.88
C LYS A 15 19.69 -13.89 -13.96
N TRP A 16 19.15 -12.73 -14.33
CA TRP A 16 18.08 -12.07 -13.55
C TRP A 16 16.68 -12.60 -13.83
N ASN A 17 16.45 -13.23 -14.99
CA ASN A 17 15.14 -13.76 -15.36
C ASN A 17 14.76 -15.08 -14.67
N GLN A 18 15.72 -15.81 -14.09
CA GLN A 18 15.45 -17.11 -13.46
C GLN A 18 15.33 -17.07 -11.94
N THR A 19 15.76 -15.97 -11.29
CA THR A 19 15.77 -15.89 -9.81
C THR A 19 14.65 -15.02 -9.23
N SER A 20 14.03 -14.13 -10.03
CA SER A 20 12.93 -13.24 -9.59
C SER A 20 11.52 -13.72 -9.94
N LEU A 21 11.39 -14.89 -10.56
CA LEU A 21 10.11 -15.58 -10.80
C LEU A 21 9.96 -16.77 -9.85
N ARG A 22 10.07 -16.55 -8.53
CA ARG A 22 9.44 -17.52 -7.62
C ARG A 22 7.93 -17.34 -7.74
N ALA A 23 7.31 -18.27 -8.44
CA ALA A 23 5.87 -18.52 -8.47
C ALA A 23 5.25 -18.64 -7.06
N ASP A 24 6.06 -18.72 -6.01
CA ASP A 24 5.65 -18.80 -4.62
C ASP A 24 5.00 -17.51 -4.09
N SER A 25 5.38 -16.32 -4.59
CA SER A 25 4.70 -15.06 -4.22
C SER A 25 3.31 -14.93 -4.85
N LEU A 26 3.15 -15.44 -6.08
CA LEU A 26 1.86 -15.55 -6.76
C LEU A 26 0.95 -16.60 -6.11
N LYS A 27 1.52 -17.75 -5.67
CA LYS A 27 0.79 -18.78 -4.92
C LYS A 27 0.33 -18.28 -3.54
N LEU A 28 1.15 -17.51 -2.82
CA LEU A 28 0.76 -16.90 -1.55
C LEU A 28 -0.41 -15.93 -1.72
N SER A 29 -0.42 -15.12 -2.79
CA SER A 29 -1.54 -14.22 -3.09
C SER A 29 -2.83 -14.99 -3.43
N SER A 30 -2.73 -16.08 -4.22
CA SER A 30 -3.89 -16.90 -4.56
C SER A 30 -4.43 -17.69 -3.36
N ASN A 31 -3.56 -18.16 -2.47
CA ASN A 31 -3.96 -18.88 -1.26
C ASN A 31 -4.55 -17.95 -0.20
N ALA A 32 -4.03 -16.72 -0.05
CA ALA A 32 -4.61 -15.69 0.80
C ALA A 32 -5.98 -15.18 0.27
N ILE A 33 -6.16 -15.19 -1.05
CA ILE A 33 -7.45 -14.91 -1.70
C ILE A 33 -8.43 -16.09 -1.54
N GLN A 34 -7.94 -17.34 -1.57
CA GLN A 34 -8.77 -18.52 -1.30
C GLN A 34 -9.18 -18.64 0.18
N SER A 35 -8.35 -18.19 1.13
CA SER A 35 -8.74 -18.11 2.55
C SER A 35 -9.83 -17.08 2.84
N TRP A 36 -10.17 -16.22 1.88
CA TRP A 36 -11.30 -15.27 1.97
C TRP A 36 -12.65 -15.91 1.61
N VAL A 37 -12.66 -17.12 1.05
CA VAL A 37 -13.89 -17.80 0.62
C VAL A 37 -14.12 -19.03 1.50
N PRO A 38 -15.06 -18.99 2.46
CA PRO A 38 -15.50 -20.17 3.18
C PRO A 38 -15.82 -21.34 2.25
N SER A 39 -15.30 -22.52 2.57
CA SER A 39 -15.41 -23.80 1.81
C SER A 39 -16.85 -24.33 1.58
N ARG A 40 -17.92 -23.59 1.90
CA ARG A 40 -19.31 -24.11 1.94
C ARG A 40 -20.32 -23.44 1.00
N TYR A 41 -19.88 -22.69 0.00
CA TYR A 41 -20.79 -22.09 -0.98
C TYR A 41 -21.17 -23.07 -2.10
N GLU A 42 -22.04 -24.05 -1.81
CA GLU A 42 -22.73 -24.80 -2.88
C GLU A 42 -24.26 -24.83 -2.76
N THR A 43 -24.89 -24.41 -1.66
CA THR A 43 -26.36 -24.48 -1.60
C THR A 43 -26.98 -23.42 -0.71
N GLY A 44 -27.64 -22.42 -1.30
CA GLY A 44 -28.66 -21.64 -0.57
C GLY A 44 -28.94 -20.23 -1.06
N CYS A 45 -29.64 -20.05 -2.18
CA CYS A 45 -30.39 -18.82 -2.44
C CYS A 45 -31.70 -19.10 -3.17
N ARG A 46 -32.83 -19.02 -2.45
CA ARG A 46 -34.16 -18.86 -3.03
C ARG A 46 -34.89 -17.67 -2.38
N GLN A 47 -35.22 -16.73 -3.27
CA GLN A 47 -36.32 -15.76 -3.30
C GLN A 47 -36.44 -14.70 -2.18
N VAL A 48 -36.24 -13.43 -2.57
CA VAL A 48 -36.82 -12.26 -1.90
C VAL A 48 -37.41 -11.28 -2.93
N GLY A 49 -38.71 -11.03 -2.80
CA GLY A 49 -39.51 -9.82 -3.10
C GLY A 49 -39.19 -8.90 -4.29
N GLN A 50 -40.14 -8.82 -5.23
CA GLN A 50 -40.18 -7.85 -6.34
C GLN A 50 -40.31 -6.38 -5.86
N LYS A 51 -39.28 -5.56 -6.09
CA LYS A 51 -39.39 -4.10 -6.27
C LYS A 51 -39.00 -3.78 -7.72
N ARG A 52 -39.63 -2.75 -8.31
CA ARG A 52 -39.47 -2.32 -9.72
C ARG A 52 -38.04 -2.51 -10.22
N PHE A 53 -37.84 -3.53 -11.05
CA PHE A 53 -36.53 -3.89 -11.57
C PHE A 53 -36.07 -2.86 -12.62
N PRO A 54 -34.78 -2.47 -12.60
CA PRO A 54 -34.16 -1.84 -13.75
C PRO A 54 -34.35 -2.75 -14.98
N THR A 55 -34.41 -2.18 -16.18
CA THR A 55 -34.41 -2.95 -17.44
C THR A 55 -33.31 -4.01 -17.42
N GLN A 56 -33.56 -5.20 -17.98
CA GLN A 56 -32.59 -6.31 -17.99
C GLN A 56 -31.19 -5.89 -18.49
N ALA A 57 -31.13 -4.95 -19.44
CA ALA A 57 -29.88 -4.36 -19.91
C ALA A 57 -29.10 -3.58 -18.84
N VAL A 58 -29.80 -2.84 -17.96
CA VAL A 58 -29.18 -2.10 -16.84
C VAL A 58 -28.68 -3.05 -15.76
N GLN A 59 -29.40 -4.14 -15.50
CA GLN A 59 -28.95 -5.17 -14.56
C GLN A 59 -27.74 -5.94 -15.10
N ALA A 60 -27.76 -6.33 -16.37
CA ALA A 60 -26.63 -7.00 -17.03
C ALA A 60 -25.39 -6.12 -17.09
N TRP A 61 -25.55 -4.82 -17.36
CA TRP A 61 -24.44 -3.85 -17.37
C TRP A 61 -23.85 -3.66 -15.97
N LYS A 62 -24.68 -3.49 -14.93
CA LYS A 62 -24.20 -3.41 -13.53
C LYS A 62 -23.44 -4.67 -13.12
N TYR A 63 -23.91 -5.83 -13.55
CA TYR A 63 -23.26 -7.11 -13.26
C TYR A 63 -21.88 -7.21 -13.91
N GLN A 64 -21.73 -6.78 -15.18
CA GLN A 64 -20.44 -6.75 -15.87
C GLN A 64 -19.45 -5.75 -15.24
N GLU A 65 -19.91 -4.60 -14.77
CA GLU A 65 -19.04 -3.66 -14.05
C GLU A 65 -18.60 -4.21 -12.69
N GLN A 66 -19.48 -4.93 -11.99
CA GLN A 66 -19.18 -5.60 -10.72
C GLN A 66 -18.18 -6.74 -10.90
N ASP A 67 -18.35 -7.59 -11.91
CA ASP A 67 -17.44 -8.69 -12.20
C ASP A 67 -16.03 -8.16 -12.49
N LYS A 68 -15.93 -7.12 -13.33
CA LYS A 68 -14.68 -6.39 -13.53
C LYS A 68 -14.14 -5.81 -12.23
N ALA A 69 -14.97 -5.24 -11.36
CA ALA A 69 -14.50 -4.70 -10.09
C ALA A 69 -13.96 -5.77 -9.13
N CYS A 70 -14.55 -6.97 -9.14
CA CYS A 70 -14.05 -8.15 -8.43
C CYS A 70 -12.68 -8.56 -8.98
N GLY A 71 -12.60 -8.71 -10.32
CA GLY A 71 -11.35 -8.85 -11.09
C GLY A 71 -10.24 -7.93 -10.60
N TRP A 72 -10.55 -6.64 -10.63
CA TRP A 72 -9.62 -5.58 -10.27
C TRP A 72 -9.21 -5.60 -8.79
N ALA A 73 -10.14 -5.90 -7.88
CA ALA A 73 -9.83 -5.99 -6.45
C ALA A 73 -8.94 -7.19 -6.10
N LEU A 74 -9.19 -8.34 -6.72
CA LEU A 74 -8.45 -9.57 -6.44
C LEU A 74 -7.13 -9.70 -7.20
N GLY A 75 -6.81 -8.76 -8.10
CA GLY A 75 -5.54 -8.81 -8.83
C GLY A 75 -5.62 -9.56 -10.16
N ASP A 76 -6.80 -9.89 -10.67
CA ASP A 76 -6.98 -10.61 -11.92
C ASP A 76 -7.93 -9.85 -12.87
N GLU A 77 -7.35 -9.09 -13.80
CA GLU A 77 -8.12 -8.30 -14.78
C GLU A 77 -8.77 -9.17 -15.86
N THR A 78 -8.28 -10.40 -16.02
CA THR A 78 -8.83 -11.43 -16.92
C THR A 78 -9.82 -12.33 -16.21
N TRP A 79 -10.04 -12.10 -14.90
CA TRP A 79 -10.95 -12.90 -14.11
C TRP A 79 -12.36 -12.75 -14.65
N SER A 80 -12.95 -13.89 -14.99
CA SER A 80 -14.38 -14.04 -15.19
C SER A 80 -14.82 -15.16 -14.26
N VAL A 81 -15.70 -14.85 -13.33
CA VAL A 81 -16.22 -15.86 -12.42
C VAL A 81 -17.53 -16.39 -12.97
N PRO A 82 -17.80 -17.70 -12.88
CA PRO A 82 -19.14 -18.20 -13.04
C PRO A 82 -20.09 -17.44 -12.10
N PRO A 83 -21.31 -17.10 -12.53
CA PRO A 83 -22.28 -16.36 -11.72
C PRO A 83 -22.56 -16.98 -10.34
N GLU A 84 -22.25 -18.26 -10.19
CA GLU A 84 -22.49 -19.11 -9.03
C GLU A 84 -21.47 -18.92 -7.90
N SER A 85 -20.35 -18.23 -8.14
CA SER A 85 -19.26 -18.05 -7.17
C SER A 85 -19.61 -17.21 -5.93
N GLY A 86 -20.74 -16.50 -5.94
CA GLY A 86 -21.16 -15.60 -4.86
C GLY A 86 -20.29 -14.34 -4.68
N LEU A 87 -19.14 -14.22 -5.35
CA LEU A 87 -18.21 -13.10 -5.19
C LEU A 87 -18.78 -11.75 -5.67
N PRO A 88 -19.42 -11.65 -6.85
CA PRO A 88 -20.14 -10.43 -7.22
C PRO A 88 -21.23 -10.04 -6.22
N ALA A 89 -21.92 -11.04 -5.63
CA ALA A 89 -22.93 -10.80 -4.61
C ALA A 89 -22.31 -10.29 -3.30
N LEU A 90 -21.18 -10.84 -2.86
CA LEU A 90 -20.41 -10.34 -1.71
C LEU A 90 -19.98 -8.89 -1.92
N PHE A 91 -19.41 -8.56 -3.07
CA PHE A 91 -18.95 -7.22 -3.38
C PHE A 91 -20.10 -6.21 -3.41
N GLN A 92 -21.23 -6.60 -4.00
CA GLN A 92 -22.43 -5.78 -3.99
C GLN A 92 -22.96 -5.60 -2.56
N HIS A 93 -22.93 -6.66 -1.75
CA HIS A 93 -23.32 -6.59 -0.33
C HIS A 93 -22.43 -5.62 0.46
N ILE A 94 -21.11 -5.65 0.25
CA ILE A 94 -20.17 -4.69 0.87
C ILE A 94 -20.48 -3.25 0.43
N LEU A 95 -20.81 -3.05 -0.85
CA LEU A 95 -21.12 -1.72 -1.38
C LEU A 95 -22.43 -1.15 -0.83
N ASP A 96 -23.43 -2.01 -0.65
CA ASP A 96 -24.77 -1.67 -0.15
C ASP A 96 -24.82 -1.56 1.37
N ALA A 97 -23.89 -2.19 2.08
CA ALA A 97 -23.80 -2.12 3.52
C ALA A 97 -23.54 -0.68 4.00
N ASN A 98 -24.36 -0.23 4.95
CA ASN A 98 -24.26 1.09 5.57
C ASN A 98 -23.60 1.02 6.96
N ASP A 99 -23.76 -0.11 7.63
CA ASP A 99 -23.21 -0.40 8.95
C ASP A 99 -22.98 -1.91 9.12
N LEU A 100 -22.37 -2.29 10.24
CA LEU A 100 -22.10 -3.69 10.56
C LEU A 100 -23.38 -4.54 10.67
N LYS A 101 -24.50 -3.97 11.10
CA LYS A 101 -25.79 -4.69 11.25
C LYS A 101 -26.42 -5.05 9.92
N SER A 102 -26.11 -4.29 8.87
CA SER A 102 -26.55 -4.57 7.50
C SER A 102 -25.74 -5.67 6.80
N VAL A 103 -24.67 -6.14 7.42
CA VAL A 103 -23.82 -7.20 6.88
C VAL A 103 -24.41 -8.57 7.20
N SER A 104 -24.45 -9.47 6.21
CA SER A 104 -24.94 -10.84 6.40
C SER A 104 -23.85 -11.71 7.00
N ALA A 105 -24.15 -12.42 8.09
CA ALA A 105 -23.28 -13.42 8.71
C ALA A 105 -22.87 -14.55 7.75
N ASN A 106 -23.70 -14.84 6.74
CA ASN A 106 -23.40 -15.85 5.72
C ASN A 106 -22.41 -15.36 4.65
N LEU A 107 -22.15 -14.05 4.57
CA LEU A 107 -21.31 -13.44 3.55
C LEU A 107 -20.02 -12.86 4.11
N MET A 108 -20.04 -12.37 5.36
CA MET A 108 -18.84 -11.84 5.99
C MET A 108 -18.69 -12.36 7.41
N ASP A 109 -17.47 -12.76 7.72
CA ASP A 109 -17.02 -13.24 9.01
C ASP A 109 -17.16 -12.18 10.12
N ILE A 110 -17.01 -10.89 9.83
CA ILE A 110 -17.23 -9.80 10.81
C ILE A 110 -18.66 -9.74 11.38
N ALA A 111 -19.61 -10.43 10.75
CA ALA A 111 -20.98 -10.55 11.22
C ALA A 111 -21.31 -11.97 11.73
N SER A 112 -20.35 -12.89 11.68
CA SER A 112 -20.52 -14.29 12.07
C SER A 112 -20.02 -14.54 13.48
N SER A 113 -20.82 -15.22 14.30
CA SER A 113 -20.40 -15.68 15.63
C SER A 113 -19.35 -16.79 15.60
N ASP A 114 -19.21 -17.46 14.46
CA ASP A 114 -18.29 -18.59 14.27
C ASP A 114 -16.98 -18.14 13.60
N SER A 115 -16.73 -16.83 13.58
CA SER A 115 -15.56 -16.22 12.94
C SER A 115 -14.29 -16.49 13.74
N ASP A 116 -13.15 -16.65 13.05
CA ASP A 116 -11.83 -16.67 13.70
C ASP A 116 -11.54 -15.36 14.47
N LEU A 117 -12.25 -14.29 14.16
CA LEU A 117 -12.20 -13.03 14.88
C LEU A 117 -12.81 -13.11 16.29
N GLU A 118 -13.67 -14.09 16.57
CA GLU A 118 -14.25 -14.27 17.92
C GLU A 118 -13.30 -15.00 18.89
N ASN A 119 -12.18 -15.52 18.39
CA ASN A 119 -11.13 -16.15 19.21
C ASN A 119 -10.42 -15.12 20.09
N ASP A 120 -9.80 -15.58 21.19
CA ASP A 120 -8.94 -14.71 21.99
C ASP A 120 -7.67 -14.37 21.21
N TRP A 121 -7.51 -13.10 20.87
CA TRP A 121 -6.35 -12.63 20.12
C TRP A 121 -5.12 -12.56 21.03
N ASN A 122 -3.99 -13.08 20.56
CA ASN A 122 -2.69 -12.84 21.17
C ASN A 122 -2.14 -11.44 20.89
N ILE A 123 -2.97 -10.53 20.36
CA ILE A 123 -2.63 -9.14 20.06
C ILE A 123 -3.68 -8.25 20.73
N ASP A 124 -3.21 -7.27 21.49
CA ASP A 124 -4.04 -6.17 21.94
C ASP A 124 -4.10 -5.10 20.84
N VAL A 125 -5.31 -4.61 20.57
CA VAL A 125 -5.58 -3.59 19.56
C VAL A 125 -6.10 -2.34 20.25
N LYS A 126 -5.41 -1.22 20.09
CA LYS A 126 -5.82 0.08 20.62
C LYS A 126 -6.10 1.04 19.47
N MET A 127 -7.30 1.61 19.46
CA MET A 127 -7.67 2.66 18.52
C MET A 127 -7.17 4.03 19.03
N LEU A 128 -6.33 4.68 18.24
CA LEU A 128 -5.76 6.00 18.51
C LEU A 128 -6.41 7.02 17.56
N ARG A 129 -6.98 8.10 18.11
CA ARG A 129 -7.52 9.21 17.33
C ARG A 129 -6.52 10.35 17.31
N MET A 130 -6.01 10.69 16.13
CA MET A 130 -5.05 11.78 15.93
C MET A 130 -5.62 12.83 14.98
N GLN A 131 -6.00 14.00 15.49
CA GLN A 131 -6.54 15.14 14.71
C GLN A 131 -7.55 14.71 13.61
N ASP A 132 -7.06 14.43 12.40
CA ASP A 132 -7.87 14.09 11.21
C ASP A 132 -7.82 12.60 10.80
N ARG A 133 -7.16 11.72 11.56
CA ARG A 133 -7.00 10.29 11.23
C ARG A 133 -7.14 9.36 12.42
N ILE A 134 -7.47 8.11 12.12
CA ILE A 134 -7.51 6.99 13.07
C ILE A 134 -6.30 6.12 12.79
N LEU A 135 -5.57 5.77 13.85
CA LEU A 135 -4.53 4.74 13.83
C LEU A 135 -4.95 3.58 14.73
N TYR A 136 -4.51 2.39 14.37
CA TYR A 136 -4.66 1.19 15.17
C TYR A 136 -3.27 0.75 15.63
N GLU A 137 -3.05 0.80 16.94
CA GLU A 137 -1.86 0.27 17.56
C GLU A 137 -2.07 -1.21 17.88
N LEU A 138 -1.22 -2.07 17.33
CA LEU A 138 -1.19 -3.50 17.60
C LEU A 138 -0.01 -3.80 18.51
N PHE A 139 -0.29 -4.52 19.60
CA PHE A 139 0.69 -4.94 20.59
C PHE A 139 0.53 -6.44 20.87
N PRO A 140 1.43 -7.30 20.37
CA PRO A 140 1.38 -8.72 20.71
C PRO A 140 1.55 -8.92 22.22
N ARG A 141 0.63 -9.66 22.84
CA ARG A 141 0.61 -9.91 24.28
C ARG A 141 1.88 -10.64 24.69
N GLY A 142 2.53 -10.15 25.73
CA GLY A 142 3.81 -10.70 26.20
C GLY A 142 5.03 -10.19 25.44
N SER A 143 4.89 -9.19 24.56
CA SER A 143 6.03 -8.49 23.97
C SER A 143 6.83 -7.73 25.05
N HIS A 144 8.14 -7.59 24.83
CA HIS A 144 8.98 -6.79 25.71
C HIS A 144 8.56 -5.32 25.67
N SER A 145 8.77 -4.59 26.77
CA SER A 145 8.45 -3.15 26.86
C SER A 145 9.20 -2.29 25.85
N SER A 146 10.34 -2.77 25.36
CA SER A 146 11.17 -2.17 24.31
C SER A 146 10.78 -2.58 22.89
N SER A 147 9.92 -3.59 22.72
CA SER A 147 9.45 -4.00 21.40
C SER A 147 8.60 -2.89 20.76
N PRO A 148 8.69 -2.70 19.44
CA PRO A 148 7.86 -1.72 18.76
C PRO A 148 6.40 -2.20 18.76
N SER A 149 5.47 -1.26 18.88
CA SER A 149 4.08 -1.50 18.48
C SER A 149 3.94 -1.31 16.97
N ILE A 150 2.90 -1.89 16.37
CA ILE A 150 2.63 -1.75 14.94
C ILE A 150 1.44 -0.81 14.76
N LEU A 151 1.67 0.31 14.07
CA LEU A 151 0.63 1.29 13.76
C LEU A 151 0.09 1.05 12.36
N LEU A 152 -1.22 0.89 12.23
CA LEU A 152 -1.94 0.72 10.96
C LEU A 152 -2.97 1.83 10.78
N GLU A 153 -3.11 2.33 9.55
CA GLU A 153 -4.20 3.28 9.19
C GLU A 153 -5.48 2.55 8.74
N SER A 154 -5.36 1.31 8.25
CA SER A 154 -6.48 0.53 7.72
C SER A 154 -7.00 -0.48 8.74
N ALA A 155 -8.28 -0.37 9.09
CA ALA A 155 -8.97 -1.34 9.94
C ALA A 155 -9.04 -2.73 9.29
N ALA A 156 -9.22 -2.78 7.96
CA ALA A 156 -9.21 -4.04 7.22
C ALA A 156 -7.83 -4.74 7.32
N ALA A 157 -6.74 -3.97 7.31
CA ALA A 157 -5.40 -4.52 7.55
C ALA A 157 -5.25 -5.07 8.97
N VAL A 158 -5.81 -4.41 9.99
CA VAL A 158 -5.83 -4.95 11.37
C VAL A 158 -6.53 -6.31 11.40
N LEU A 159 -7.74 -6.39 10.84
CA LEU A 159 -8.47 -7.67 10.80
C LEU A 159 -7.71 -8.74 10.03
N GLN A 160 -6.97 -8.37 8.98
CA GLN A 160 -6.09 -9.32 8.28
C GLN A 160 -5.00 -9.87 9.19
N VAL A 161 -4.35 -9.04 10.00
CA VAL A 161 -3.33 -9.48 10.98
C VAL A 161 -3.96 -10.47 11.96
N LEU A 162 -5.13 -10.13 12.52
CA LEU A 162 -5.85 -10.96 13.48
C LEU A 162 -6.27 -12.32 12.89
N ARG A 163 -6.92 -12.31 11.72
CA ARG A 163 -7.34 -13.54 11.00
C ARG A 163 -6.18 -14.46 10.69
N SER A 164 -5.03 -13.89 10.38
CA SER A 164 -3.86 -14.68 9.99
C SER A 164 -3.12 -15.26 11.21
N GLY A 165 -3.53 -14.91 12.43
CA GLY A 165 -2.84 -15.34 13.65
C GLY A 165 -1.37 -14.86 13.71
N TRP A 166 -1.03 -13.78 12.98
CA TRP A 166 0.30 -13.19 13.09
C TRP A 166 0.46 -12.63 14.50
N GLY A 167 1.68 -12.58 15.02
CA GLY A 167 1.93 -12.13 16.41
C GLY A 167 1.63 -13.15 17.50
N ASN A 168 1.20 -14.37 17.15
CA ASN A 168 1.20 -15.48 18.10
C ASN A 168 2.61 -15.66 18.69
N ASN A 169 2.68 -15.98 19.99
CA ASN A 169 3.93 -16.08 20.76
C ASN A 169 4.73 -14.76 20.84
N SER A 170 4.04 -13.61 20.86
CA SER A 170 4.65 -12.28 20.99
C SER A 170 5.54 -11.86 19.81
N ASP A 171 5.42 -12.50 18.64
CA ASP A 171 6.31 -12.28 17.50
C ASP A 171 5.86 -11.09 16.63
N VAL A 172 6.32 -9.89 17.00
CA VAL A 172 6.12 -8.66 16.22
C VAL A 172 6.77 -8.74 14.83
N GLU A 173 7.92 -9.41 14.70
CA GLU A 173 8.64 -9.50 13.43
C GLU A 173 7.82 -10.23 12.38
N THR A 174 7.12 -11.30 12.76
CA THR A 174 6.21 -12.01 11.85
C THR A 174 5.12 -11.08 11.29
N ILE A 175 4.59 -10.15 12.10
CA ILE A 175 3.64 -9.14 11.61
C ILE A 175 4.32 -8.24 10.58
N ILE A 176 5.47 -7.66 10.92
CA ILE A 176 6.24 -6.75 10.04
C ILE A 176 6.56 -7.42 8.70
N ARG A 177 7.16 -8.62 8.72
CA ARG A 177 7.55 -9.36 7.51
C ARG A 177 6.37 -9.57 6.58
N ASN A 178 5.23 -9.97 7.13
CA ASN A 178 4.03 -10.22 6.33
C ASN A 178 3.42 -8.93 5.77
N LEU A 179 3.37 -7.84 6.54
CA LEU A 179 2.90 -6.55 6.03
C LEU A 179 3.78 -6.02 4.89
N VAL A 180 5.11 -6.16 5.00
CA VAL A 180 6.06 -5.79 3.93
C VAL A 180 5.88 -6.67 2.69
N LYS A 181 5.72 -7.99 2.86
CA LYS A 181 5.43 -8.92 1.74
C LYS A 181 4.18 -8.51 0.97
N LEU A 182 3.12 -8.17 1.70
CA LEU A 182 1.84 -7.75 1.13
C LEU A 182 1.86 -6.31 0.63
N GLY A 183 2.91 -5.53 0.92
CA GLY A 183 3.00 -4.12 0.54
C GLY A 183 1.89 -3.27 1.18
N VAL A 184 1.46 -3.63 2.39
CA VAL A 184 0.52 -2.88 3.22
C VAL A 184 1.29 -1.76 3.91
N ALA A 185 0.69 -0.57 4.02
CA ALA A 185 1.28 0.53 4.76
C ALA A 185 1.12 0.31 6.27
N PHE A 186 2.20 0.46 7.02
CA PHE A 186 2.24 0.36 8.49
C PHE A 186 3.41 1.18 9.04
N PHE A 187 3.44 1.46 10.33
CA PHE A 187 4.56 2.17 10.95
C PHE A 187 4.95 1.51 12.27
N PRO A 188 6.21 1.05 12.44
CA PRO A 188 6.71 0.62 13.74
C PRO A 188 6.76 1.81 14.71
N GLY A 189 6.00 1.72 15.80
CA GLY A 189 5.92 2.71 16.87
C GLY A 189 6.85 2.33 18.03
N TRP A 190 7.82 3.18 18.31
CA TRP A 190 8.80 2.98 19.37
C TRP A 190 8.44 3.85 20.58
N PRO A 191 8.31 3.29 21.79
CA PRO A 191 8.10 4.08 22.98
C PRO A 191 9.35 4.91 23.29
N ARG A 192 9.20 6.22 23.47
CA ARG A 192 10.28 7.13 23.88
C ARG A 192 9.80 8.16 24.92
N PRO A 193 10.71 8.70 25.75
CA PRO A 193 10.39 9.79 26.67
C PRO A 193 9.87 11.03 25.94
N LEU A 194 9.04 11.81 26.64
CA LEU A 194 8.50 13.09 26.17
C LEU A 194 9.57 14.09 25.68
N GLU A 195 10.76 14.06 26.30
CA GLU A 195 11.87 14.98 26.03
C GLU A 195 12.67 14.65 24.76
N TYR A 196 12.32 13.57 24.05
CA TYR A 196 13.03 13.16 22.85
C TYR A 196 12.89 14.22 21.72
N ALA A 197 13.99 14.88 21.36
CA ALA A 197 14.02 15.91 20.35
C ALA A 197 14.39 15.35 18.96
N PRO A 198 13.59 15.60 17.92
CA PRO A 198 13.94 15.15 16.58
C PRO A 198 15.07 16.01 15.99
N LEU A 199 16.04 15.36 15.35
CA LEU A 199 16.99 16.00 14.45
C LEU A 199 16.31 16.31 13.12
N PRO A 200 16.68 17.43 12.48
CA PRO A 200 16.24 17.72 11.13
C PRO A 200 16.72 16.59 10.20
N PRO A 201 15.85 16.10 9.29
CA PRO A 201 16.25 15.09 8.33
C PRO A 201 17.31 15.66 7.37
N PRO A 202 18.24 14.82 6.88
CA PRO A 202 19.25 15.26 5.93
C PRO A 202 18.60 15.72 4.63
N ILE A 203 19.01 16.90 4.16
CA ILE A 203 18.58 17.43 2.85
C ILE A 203 19.06 16.46 1.77
N GLN A 204 18.14 16.05 0.91
CA GLN A 204 18.48 15.14 -0.17
C GLN A 204 18.70 15.87 -1.50
N PRO A 205 19.68 15.45 -2.32
CA PRO A 205 19.92 16.06 -3.61
C PRO A 205 18.77 15.78 -4.60
N THR A 206 18.13 16.83 -5.09
CA THR A 206 17.05 16.72 -6.09
C THR A 206 17.57 16.32 -7.47
N LEU A 207 16.71 15.77 -8.34
CA LEU A 207 17.04 15.40 -9.74
C LEU A 207 17.38 16.59 -10.66
N GLY A 208 17.29 17.81 -10.12
CA GLY A 208 17.61 19.06 -10.83
C GLY A 208 16.46 19.56 -11.70
N ARG A 209 16.59 20.81 -12.16
CA ARG A 209 15.59 21.46 -13.02
C ARG A 209 15.84 21.15 -14.49
N ARG A 210 14.77 21.15 -15.29
CA ARG A 210 14.80 20.99 -16.75
C ARG A 210 13.98 22.11 -17.41
N HIS A 211 14.34 22.47 -18.63
CA HIS A 211 13.61 23.49 -19.40
C HIS A 211 12.25 22.95 -19.88
N ALA A 212 11.26 23.83 -20.10
CA ALA A 212 10.02 23.45 -20.75
C ALA A 212 10.29 22.75 -22.09
N GLY A 213 9.53 21.67 -22.36
CA GLY A 213 9.68 20.87 -23.57
C GLY A 213 10.80 19.82 -23.51
N TYR A 214 11.59 19.77 -22.44
CA TYR A 214 12.62 18.75 -22.26
C TYR A 214 12.02 17.34 -22.30
N THR A 215 12.61 16.48 -23.13
CA THR A 215 12.28 15.06 -23.21
C THR A 215 13.37 14.26 -22.48
N PRO A 216 13.02 13.49 -21.45
CA PRO A 216 13.99 12.66 -20.73
C PRO A 216 14.69 11.66 -21.63
N THR A 217 15.94 11.38 -21.32
CA THR A 217 16.81 10.44 -22.02
C THR A 217 17.08 9.19 -21.18
N LEU A 218 17.70 8.17 -21.77
CA LEU A 218 18.21 7.01 -21.02
C LEU A 218 19.20 7.44 -19.93
N VAL A 219 19.99 8.49 -20.19
CA VAL A 219 20.95 9.02 -19.22
C VAL A 219 20.21 9.60 -18.01
N ASP A 220 19.13 10.36 -18.20
CA ASP A 220 18.31 10.86 -17.08
C ASP A 220 17.71 9.72 -16.27
N TYR A 221 17.23 8.67 -16.95
CA TYR A 221 16.68 7.50 -16.28
C TYR A 221 17.74 6.78 -15.46
N GLY A 222 18.94 6.58 -16.02
CA GLY A 222 20.09 5.98 -15.31
C GLY A 222 20.48 6.78 -14.06
N VAL A 223 20.58 8.11 -14.19
CA VAL A 223 20.87 9.01 -13.05
C VAL A 223 19.78 8.92 -11.98
N TYR A 224 18.51 8.87 -12.38
CA TYR A 224 17.41 8.66 -11.44
C TYR A 224 17.52 7.32 -10.71
N VAL A 225 17.73 6.22 -11.44
CA VAL A 225 17.85 4.88 -10.86
C VAL A 225 19.03 4.80 -9.90
N GLU A 226 20.18 5.34 -10.27
CA GLU A 226 21.37 5.39 -9.43
C GLU A 226 21.10 6.13 -8.12
N ARG A 227 20.52 7.33 -8.18
CA ARG A 227 20.19 8.14 -6.99
C ARG A 227 19.15 7.48 -6.10
N ARG A 228 18.06 6.97 -6.69
CA ARG A 228 17.04 6.22 -5.95
C ARG A 228 17.67 5.03 -5.25
N ASN A 229 18.46 4.23 -5.96
CA ASN A 229 19.04 3.02 -5.40
C ASN A 229 20.08 3.33 -4.32
N SER A 230 20.85 4.41 -4.49
CA SER A 230 21.78 4.91 -3.47
C SER A 230 21.03 5.31 -2.18
N PHE A 231 19.96 6.09 -2.31
CA PHE A 231 19.11 6.45 -1.17
C PHE A 231 18.48 5.21 -0.51
N LEU A 232 17.88 4.31 -1.30
CA LEU A 232 17.21 3.11 -0.77
C LEU A 232 18.18 2.14 -0.08
N ARG A 233 19.46 2.15 -0.42
CA ARG A 233 20.50 1.34 0.26
C ARG A 233 21.08 2.04 1.50
N SER A 234 20.74 3.30 1.74
CA SER A 234 21.09 3.99 2.98
C SER A 234 20.28 3.43 4.16
N PRO A 235 20.69 3.69 5.42
CA PRO A 235 19.91 3.29 6.60
C PRO A 235 18.46 3.76 6.60
N ARG A 236 18.15 4.89 5.93
CA ARG A 236 16.78 5.43 5.82
C ARG A 236 15.94 4.74 4.75
N GLY A 237 16.56 4.02 3.82
CA GLY A 237 15.84 3.34 2.74
C GLY A 237 14.84 2.28 3.20
N ARG A 238 15.08 1.66 4.37
CA ARG A 238 14.13 0.71 4.99
C ARG A 238 12.79 1.35 5.34
N VAL A 239 12.75 2.65 5.66
CA VAL A 239 11.51 3.38 5.98
C VAL A 239 10.55 3.38 4.79
N ALA A 240 11.08 3.29 3.56
CA ALA A 240 10.25 3.16 2.37
C ALA A 240 9.46 1.85 2.32
N LEU A 241 9.91 0.78 2.98
CA LEU A 241 9.17 -0.49 3.08
C LEU A 241 7.84 -0.32 3.83
N PHE A 242 7.83 0.56 4.84
CA PHE A 242 6.68 0.85 5.71
C PHE A 242 5.54 1.58 4.99
N TYR A 243 5.84 2.31 3.92
CA TYR A 243 4.83 3.05 3.15
C TYR A 243 3.90 2.16 2.32
N GLY A 244 4.27 0.88 2.12
CA GLY A 244 3.55 -0.01 1.21
C GLY A 244 3.41 0.58 -0.20
N GLY A 245 2.43 0.10 -0.96
CA GLY A 245 2.08 0.67 -2.27
C GLY A 245 3.30 0.84 -3.20
N ILE A 246 3.32 1.95 -3.96
CA ILE A 246 4.39 2.21 -4.94
C ILE A 246 5.77 2.42 -4.28
N VAL A 247 5.84 3.12 -3.15
CA VAL A 247 7.11 3.43 -2.47
C VAL A 247 7.71 2.14 -1.88
N GLY A 248 6.91 1.34 -1.18
CA GLY A 248 7.32 0.04 -0.66
C GLY A 248 7.70 -0.93 -1.77
N ARG A 249 6.99 -0.94 -2.90
CA ARG A 249 7.37 -1.77 -4.04
C ARG A 249 8.71 -1.36 -4.65
N LEU A 250 8.97 -0.05 -4.77
CA LEU A 250 10.26 0.48 -5.25
C LEU A 250 11.39 0.13 -4.29
N ALA A 251 11.15 0.17 -2.98
CA ALA A 251 12.11 -0.28 -1.98
C ALA A 251 12.44 -1.77 -2.14
N ARG A 252 11.42 -2.62 -2.25
CA ARG A 252 11.56 -4.08 -2.49
C ARG A 252 12.26 -4.44 -3.81
N LEU A 253 12.28 -3.53 -4.78
CA LEU A 253 13.04 -3.73 -6.03
C LEU A 253 14.56 -3.65 -5.78
N VAL A 254 15.00 -2.90 -4.76
CA VAL A 254 16.41 -2.54 -4.54
C VAL A 254 17.01 -3.24 -3.32
N LEU A 255 16.20 -3.40 -2.27
CA LEU A 255 16.61 -3.96 -0.99
C LEU A 255 16.51 -5.48 -1.02
N SER A 256 17.66 -6.14 -0.94
CA SER A 256 17.73 -7.57 -0.61
C SER A 256 17.28 -7.80 0.83
N ASP A 257 16.74 -8.98 1.12
CA ASP A 257 16.31 -9.40 2.47
C ASP A 257 15.41 -8.36 3.16
N PHE A 258 14.54 -7.72 2.37
CA PHE A 258 13.71 -6.60 2.81
C PHE A 258 12.80 -6.94 4.00
N GLU A 259 12.48 -8.22 4.19
CA GLU A 259 11.66 -8.72 5.30
C GLU A 259 12.41 -8.59 6.62
N ASP A 260 13.65 -9.07 6.67
CA ASP A 260 14.55 -8.94 7.81
C ASP A 260 14.93 -7.47 8.04
N LEU A 261 15.23 -6.75 6.96
CA LEU A 261 15.65 -5.35 7.03
C LEU A 261 14.59 -4.45 7.70
N ALA A 262 13.31 -4.76 7.51
CA ALA A 262 12.20 -4.05 8.10
C ALA A 262 12.04 -4.31 9.61
N CYS A 263 12.60 -5.42 10.13
CA CYS A 263 12.48 -5.82 11.53
C CYS A 263 13.56 -5.21 12.44
N TYR A 264 14.66 -4.69 11.87
CA TYR A 264 15.71 -4.08 12.68
C TYR A 264 15.20 -2.88 13.48
N ASP A 265 15.68 -2.77 14.72
CA ASP A 265 15.54 -1.54 15.49
C ASP A 265 16.32 -0.42 14.77
N PRO A 266 15.72 0.77 14.55
CA PRO A 266 16.50 1.93 14.16
C PRO A 266 17.71 2.15 15.07
N TYR A 267 18.82 2.55 14.46
CA TYR A 267 19.87 3.25 15.21
C TYR A 267 19.28 4.51 15.85
N GLU A 268 19.69 4.83 17.08
CA GLU A 268 19.19 5.99 17.82
C GLU A 268 19.22 7.29 17.00
N ASP A 269 20.28 7.50 16.21
CA ASP A 269 20.42 8.68 15.36
C ASP A 269 19.40 8.77 14.23
N VAL A 270 18.88 7.63 13.75
CA VAL A 270 17.89 7.61 12.66
C VAL A 270 16.50 7.94 13.19
N LEU A 271 16.14 7.47 14.39
CA LEU A 271 14.89 7.84 15.05
C LEU A 271 14.75 9.34 15.30
N LYS A 272 15.88 10.05 15.40
CA LYS A 272 15.85 11.51 15.54
C LYS A 272 15.18 12.18 14.34
N SER A 273 15.12 11.56 13.17
CA SER A 273 14.37 12.10 12.01
C SER A 273 12.92 11.56 11.89
N GLY A 274 12.38 10.96 12.96
CA GLY A 274 11.02 10.42 13.02
C GLY A 274 9.92 11.45 13.29
N VAL A 275 8.68 11.01 13.14
CA VAL A 275 7.47 11.76 13.49
C VAL A 275 6.96 11.32 14.85
N ARG A 276 6.66 12.32 15.68
CA ARG A 276 5.98 12.16 16.96
C ARG A 276 4.52 11.77 16.72
N VAL A 277 4.12 10.63 17.24
CA VAL A 277 2.71 10.28 17.40
C VAL A 277 2.35 10.43 18.86
N GLU A 278 1.56 11.45 19.18
CA GLU A 278 0.97 11.62 20.50
C GLU A 278 -0.06 10.52 20.77
N ALA A 279 0.42 9.31 21.00
CA ALA A 279 -0.33 8.28 21.67
C ALA A 279 -0.06 8.48 23.15
N ALA A 280 -1.09 8.84 23.91
CA ALA A 280 -1.02 8.76 25.36
C ALA A 280 -0.80 7.30 25.73
N ARG A 281 0.47 6.94 25.94
CA ARG A 281 0.80 5.84 26.83
C ARG A 281 0.77 6.44 28.23
N ASP A 282 0.36 5.61 29.17
CA ASP A 282 0.26 5.95 30.58
C ASP A 282 1.49 6.77 31.07
N GLY A 283 1.21 7.83 31.83
CA GLY A 283 2.18 8.57 32.63
C GLY A 283 3.16 9.52 31.92
N ASP A 284 3.97 9.08 30.94
CA ASP A 284 5.14 9.88 30.46
C ASP A 284 5.76 9.43 29.11
N THR A 285 5.16 8.47 28.39
CA THR A 285 5.75 7.87 27.17
C THR A 285 4.93 8.19 25.92
N ILE A 286 5.62 8.58 24.85
CA ILE A 286 5.04 8.86 23.52
C ILE A 286 5.56 7.84 22.50
N LEU A 287 4.71 7.48 21.53
CA LEU A 287 5.12 6.64 20.39
C LEU A 287 5.77 7.50 19.29
N TRP A 288 6.93 7.06 18.84
CA TRP A 288 7.62 7.65 17.70
C TRP A 288 7.71 6.64 16.57
N HIS A 289 7.46 7.08 15.35
CA HIS A 289 7.73 6.24 14.19
C HIS A 289 8.53 7.03 13.15
N GLU A 290 9.32 6.31 12.36
CA GLU A 290 10.02 6.94 11.23
C GLU A 290 9.04 7.29 10.12
N THR A 291 9.32 8.38 9.42
CA THR A 291 8.61 8.80 8.21
C THR A 291 9.64 9.18 7.15
N LEU A 292 9.25 9.12 5.88
CA LEU A 292 10.02 9.73 4.80
C LEU A 292 9.70 11.22 4.70
N THR A 293 10.71 12.03 4.43
CA THR A 293 10.50 13.43 4.05
C THR A 293 9.94 13.52 2.62
N GLN A 294 9.41 14.70 2.26
CA GLN A 294 8.95 14.92 0.89
C GLN A 294 10.08 14.77 -0.13
N ASP A 295 11.29 15.26 0.18
CA ASP A 295 12.45 15.13 -0.71
C ASP A 295 12.86 13.66 -0.92
N GLU A 296 12.75 12.83 0.12
CA GLU A 296 13.01 11.39 0.03
C GLU A 296 11.98 10.68 -0.83
N VAL A 297 10.69 10.99 -0.62
CA VAL A 297 9.61 10.49 -1.50
C VAL A 297 9.82 10.94 -2.93
N ASP A 298 10.25 12.18 -3.16
CA ASP A 298 10.50 12.73 -4.48
C ASP A 298 11.71 12.08 -5.16
N ILE A 299 12.75 11.70 -4.43
CA ILE A 299 13.86 10.90 -4.97
C ILE A 299 13.41 9.48 -5.30
N ILE A 300 12.59 8.87 -4.45
CA ILE A 300 12.09 7.50 -4.68
C ILE A 300 11.21 7.45 -5.94
N CYS A 301 10.19 8.32 -6.00
CA CYS A 301 9.25 8.40 -7.12
C CYS A 301 9.82 9.11 -8.35
N GLY A 302 10.93 9.82 -8.17
CA GLY A 302 11.61 10.59 -9.21
C GLY A 302 10.87 11.87 -9.61
N SER A 303 10.21 12.54 -8.66
CA SER A 303 9.37 13.75 -8.84
C SER A 303 10.15 15.06 -8.98
N GLY A 304 11.47 15.04 -8.88
CA GLY A 304 12.33 16.23 -8.86
C GLY A 304 12.59 16.89 -10.22
N SER A 305 12.08 16.38 -11.33
CA SER A 305 12.24 17.00 -12.65
C SER A 305 11.30 18.18 -12.79
N HIS A 306 11.73 19.37 -12.38
CA HIS A 306 10.92 20.59 -12.58
C HIS A 306 11.01 21.02 -14.03
N LEU A 307 9.86 21.17 -14.71
CA LEU A 307 9.80 21.94 -15.95
C LEU A 307 9.50 23.39 -15.58
N SER A 308 10.40 24.32 -15.91
CA SER A 308 10.07 25.75 -15.90
C SER A 308 9.18 26.02 -17.09
N LEU A 309 7.89 26.27 -16.85
CA LEU A 309 7.00 26.79 -17.89
C LEU A 309 7.37 28.27 -18.07
N GLY A 310 7.64 28.68 -19.31
CA GLY A 310 7.84 30.08 -19.66
C GLY A 310 6.73 30.99 -19.10
N GLN A 311 7.06 32.28 -18.94
CA GLN A 311 6.28 33.33 -18.26
C GLN A 311 4.75 33.17 -18.32
N LYS A 312 4.07 33.42 -17.18
CA LYS A 312 2.62 33.64 -17.19
C LYS A 312 2.28 35.12 -17.37
N SER A 313 1.39 35.35 -18.33
CA SER A 313 0.41 36.44 -18.44
C SER A 313 0.33 37.42 -17.26
N SER A 314 0.80 38.65 -17.52
CA SER A 314 0.30 39.99 -17.15
C SER A 314 -0.30 40.31 -15.76
N ALA A 315 -0.21 39.46 -14.74
CA ALA A 315 -0.76 39.79 -13.41
C ALA A 315 0.16 39.55 -12.21
N THR A 316 1.37 39.00 -12.41
CA THR A 316 2.36 38.88 -11.31
C THR A 316 3.76 39.02 -11.88
N GLU A 317 4.43 40.11 -11.50
CA GLU A 317 5.84 40.34 -11.82
C GLU A 317 6.70 39.19 -11.25
N GLY A 318 7.32 38.40 -12.13
CA GLY A 318 8.50 37.57 -11.80
C GLY A 318 8.29 36.07 -11.49
N GLY A 319 7.07 35.53 -11.47
CA GLY A 319 6.85 34.12 -11.10
C GLY A 319 6.94 33.12 -12.26
N GLN A 320 8.06 32.39 -12.40
CA GLN A 320 8.08 31.17 -13.25
C GLN A 320 7.18 30.09 -12.63
N GLN A 321 6.23 29.55 -13.38
CA GLN A 321 5.40 28.44 -12.91
C GLN A 321 6.16 27.12 -13.07
N LEU A 322 6.44 26.43 -11.96
CA LEU A 322 7.07 25.11 -11.98
C LEU A 322 6.02 24.02 -12.16
N LYS A 323 6.27 23.10 -13.10
CA LYS A 323 5.49 21.87 -13.27
C LYS A 323 6.33 20.68 -12.77
N TYR A 324 5.78 19.92 -11.83
CA TYR A 324 6.41 18.72 -11.28
C TYR A 324 6.00 17.50 -12.11
N ILE A 325 6.99 16.79 -12.67
CA ILE A 325 6.79 15.52 -13.39
C ILE A 325 7.63 14.42 -12.74
N SER A 326 7.14 13.19 -12.76
CA SER A 326 7.77 12.07 -12.08
C SER A 326 7.83 10.78 -12.91
N TRP A 327 8.81 9.93 -12.59
CA TRP A 327 9.00 8.61 -13.20
C TRP A 327 7.91 7.62 -12.74
N TRP A 328 7.54 7.70 -11.47
CA TRP A 328 6.49 6.92 -10.81
C TRP A 328 5.43 7.84 -10.19
N PRO A 329 4.19 7.37 -10.00
CA PRO A 329 3.19 8.14 -9.27
C PRO A 329 3.69 8.43 -7.85
N THR A 330 3.34 9.61 -7.33
CA THR A 330 3.53 9.93 -5.92
C THR A 330 2.63 9.04 -5.04
N PRO A 331 2.93 8.85 -3.74
CA PRO A 331 2.06 8.10 -2.83
C PRO A 331 0.61 8.56 -2.89
N THR A 332 0.37 9.88 -2.85
CA THR A 332 -0.98 10.45 -2.94
C THR A 332 -1.69 10.13 -4.26
N ALA A 333 -0.96 10.14 -5.38
CA ALA A 333 -1.53 9.76 -6.67
C ALA A 333 -1.89 8.27 -6.69
N PHE A 334 -1.02 7.41 -6.15
CA PHE A 334 -1.24 5.97 -6.06
C PHE A 334 -2.40 5.63 -5.11
N TRP A 335 -2.44 6.23 -3.91
CA TRP A 335 -3.49 5.96 -2.91
C TRP A 335 -4.89 6.37 -3.36
N SER A 336 -4.97 7.40 -4.22
CA SER A 336 -6.24 7.83 -4.82
C SER A 336 -6.65 7.05 -6.07
N SER A 337 -5.84 6.08 -6.48
CA SER A 337 -5.99 5.30 -7.71
C SER A 337 -6.78 4.00 -7.49
N GLY A 338 -7.28 3.39 -8.56
CA GLY A 338 -7.92 2.08 -8.52
C GLY A 338 -6.95 0.91 -8.28
N LEU A 339 -5.64 1.15 -8.33
CA LEU A 339 -4.63 0.16 -7.91
C LEU A 339 -4.52 0.06 -6.39
N ASN A 340 -4.97 1.07 -5.65
CA ASN A 340 -4.92 1.03 -4.20
C ASN A 340 -6.16 0.32 -3.64
N THR A 341 -6.03 -0.98 -3.41
CA THR A 341 -7.03 -1.81 -2.74
C THR A 341 -6.70 -2.09 -1.27
N GLY A 342 -5.67 -1.42 -0.71
CA GLY A 342 -5.17 -1.61 0.65
C GLY A 342 -3.92 -2.50 0.76
N TRP A 343 -3.59 -3.25 -0.31
CA TRP A 343 -2.37 -4.07 -0.40
C TRP A 343 -1.84 -4.11 -1.83
N TRP A 344 -0.62 -4.60 -2.00
CA TRP A 344 0.01 -4.80 -3.31
C TRP A 344 -0.43 -6.13 -3.93
N ASN A 345 -1.43 -6.08 -4.82
CA ASN A 345 -1.95 -7.28 -5.49
C ASN A 345 -1.32 -7.49 -6.89
N SER A 346 -1.73 -8.56 -7.56
CA SER A 346 -1.24 -8.92 -8.90
C SER A 346 -1.56 -7.87 -9.99
N ASN A 347 -2.60 -7.04 -9.84
CA ASN A 347 -2.86 -5.92 -10.75
C ASN A 347 -1.80 -4.81 -10.56
N CYS A 348 -1.46 -4.50 -9.30
CA CYS A 348 -0.37 -3.57 -9.00
C CYS A 348 0.94 -4.05 -9.64
N GLU A 349 1.27 -5.35 -9.49
CA GLU A 349 2.51 -5.91 -10.03
C GLU A 349 2.52 -5.90 -11.57
N ARG A 350 1.43 -6.31 -12.24
CA ARG A 350 1.34 -6.25 -13.71
C ARG A 350 1.55 -4.84 -14.23
N TRP A 351 0.87 -3.86 -13.63
CA TRP A 351 1.04 -2.46 -13.99
C TRP A 351 2.48 -1.98 -13.76
N PHE A 352 3.07 -2.31 -12.60
CA PHE A 352 4.42 -1.90 -12.23
C PHE A 352 5.47 -2.46 -13.18
N VAL A 353 5.43 -3.76 -13.46
CA VAL A 353 6.36 -4.44 -14.38
C VAL A 353 6.20 -3.90 -15.79
N LYS A 354 4.97 -3.66 -16.25
CA LYS A 354 4.74 -3.03 -17.55
C LYS A 354 5.39 -1.65 -17.59
N ARG A 355 5.13 -0.80 -16.59
CA ARG A 355 5.69 0.55 -16.50
C ARG A 355 7.21 0.52 -16.47
N LEU A 356 7.82 -0.41 -15.73
CA LEU A 356 9.26 -0.60 -15.66
C LEU A 356 9.85 -0.89 -17.05
N ARG A 357 9.30 -1.86 -17.79
CA ARG A 357 9.73 -2.18 -19.16
C ARG A 357 9.55 -1.01 -20.12
N ASP A 358 8.44 -0.28 -20.00
CA ASP A 358 8.19 0.89 -20.83
C ASP A 358 9.27 1.98 -20.55
N MET A 359 9.73 2.14 -19.30
CA MET A 359 10.82 3.07 -18.94
C MET A 359 12.19 2.62 -19.45
N GLU A 360 12.50 1.33 -19.33
CA GLU A 360 13.77 0.75 -19.83
C GLU A 360 13.88 0.87 -21.35
N SER A 361 12.76 0.80 -22.07
CA SER A 361 12.69 0.98 -23.53
C SER A 361 12.59 2.45 -23.98
N MET A 362 12.59 3.42 -23.05
CA MET A 362 12.31 4.84 -23.32
C MET A 362 11.03 5.13 -24.10
N SER A 363 10.06 4.23 -24.05
CA SER A 363 8.74 4.42 -24.65
C SER A 363 7.81 5.25 -23.76
N VAL A 364 8.35 5.83 -22.68
CA VAL A 364 7.61 6.43 -21.58
C VAL A 364 7.70 7.95 -21.54
N LYS A 365 6.53 8.57 -21.44
CA LYS A 365 6.37 9.96 -21.00
C LYS A 365 6.33 10.05 -19.46
N LEU A 366 7.01 11.05 -18.89
CA LEU A 366 6.85 11.44 -17.48
C LEU A 366 5.53 12.19 -17.28
N PHE A 367 4.93 11.98 -16.13
CA PHE A 367 3.61 12.51 -15.86
C PHE A 367 3.64 13.46 -14.67
N THR A 368 2.82 14.50 -14.76
CA THR A 368 2.42 15.28 -13.59
C THR A 368 1.51 14.49 -12.67
N TYR A 369 1.31 14.98 -11.45
CA TYR A 369 0.32 14.45 -10.53
C TYR A 369 -1.07 14.26 -11.16
N ALA A 370 -1.58 15.26 -11.89
CA ALA A 370 -2.88 15.18 -12.55
C ALA A 370 -2.92 14.13 -13.68
N GLU A 371 -1.84 14.06 -14.48
CA GLU A 371 -1.70 13.03 -15.53
C GLU A 371 -1.61 11.63 -14.92
N TRP A 372 -0.91 11.46 -13.79
CA TRP A 372 -0.87 10.21 -13.04
C TRP A 372 -2.26 9.80 -12.60
N LYS A 373 -3.01 10.67 -11.91
CA LYS A 373 -4.39 10.36 -11.46
C LYS A 373 -5.27 9.84 -12.60
N ASN A 374 -5.11 10.38 -13.81
CA ASN A 374 -5.85 9.90 -14.97
C ASN A 374 -5.32 8.55 -15.50
N LYS A 375 -4.00 8.37 -15.54
CA LYS A 375 -3.36 7.16 -16.08
C LYS A 375 -3.54 5.93 -15.20
N ILE A 376 -3.55 6.10 -13.88
CA ILE A 376 -3.75 5.00 -12.93
C ILE A 376 -5.13 5.01 -12.29
N ARG A 377 -6.11 5.74 -12.86
CA ARG A 377 -7.47 5.79 -12.29
C ARG A 377 -8.05 4.40 -12.08
N TYR A 378 -7.89 3.51 -13.09
CA TYR A 378 -8.39 2.14 -13.12
C TYR A 378 -9.84 2.01 -12.60
N ASN A 379 -10.25 0.83 -12.16
CA ASN A 379 -11.62 0.58 -11.70
C ASN A 379 -11.87 1.28 -10.34
N THR A 380 -12.62 2.37 -10.37
CA THR A 380 -12.98 3.13 -9.15
C THR A 380 -13.91 2.36 -8.22
N LEU A 381 -14.64 1.36 -8.74
CA LEU A 381 -15.54 0.53 -7.94
C LEU A 381 -14.74 -0.38 -7.00
N SER A 382 -13.63 -0.97 -7.45
CA SER A 382 -12.75 -1.80 -6.60
C SER A 382 -12.20 -1.00 -5.41
N ARG A 383 -11.78 0.25 -5.65
CA ARG A 383 -11.38 1.17 -4.57
C ARG A 383 -12.54 1.44 -3.61
N LYS A 384 -13.75 1.66 -4.14
CA LYS A 384 -14.94 1.90 -3.32
C LYS A 384 -15.29 0.69 -2.43
N VAL A 385 -15.16 -0.53 -2.96
CA VAL A 385 -15.31 -1.77 -2.19
C VAL A 385 -14.28 -1.82 -1.07
N GLY A 386 -13.00 -1.56 -1.36
CA GLY A 386 -11.95 -1.50 -0.34
C GLY A 386 -12.24 -0.49 0.77
N MET A 387 -12.65 0.74 0.40
CA MET A 387 -13.04 1.77 1.37
C MET A 387 -14.25 1.37 2.22
N LYS A 388 -15.24 0.72 1.63
CA LYS A 388 -16.43 0.22 2.35
C LYS A 388 -16.07 -0.92 3.30
N ASN A 389 -15.26 -1.88 2.84
CA ASN A 389 -14.75 -2.97 3.67
C ASN A 389 -13.96 -2.45 4.86
N ASP A 390 -13.07 -1.47 4.64
CA ASP A 390 -12.31 -0.83 5.72
C ASP A 390 -13.23 -0.12 6.73
N LYS A 391 -14.30 0.53 6.26
CA LYS A 391 -15.27 1.17 7.16
C LYS A 391 -16.09 0.16 7.99
N LEU A 392 -16.44 -0.98 7.40
CA LEU A 392 -17.09 -2.07 8.13
C LEU A 392 -16.15 -2.68 9.17
N ALA A 393 -14.87 -2.86 8.82
CA ALA A 393 -13.84 -3.31 9.75
C ALA A 393 -13.62 -2.33 10.92
N GLU A 394 -13.62 -1.02 10.66
CA GLU A 394 -13.59 0.02 11.71
C GLU A 394 -14.79 -0.14 12.66
N GLY A 395 -15.99 -0.33 12.11
CA GLY A 395 -17.20 -0.55 12.89
C GLY A 395 -17.13 -1.81 13.76
N TYR A 396 -16.56 -2.89 13.24
CA TYR A 396 -16.31 -4.12 14.00
C TYR A 396 -15.33 -3.87 15.14
N LEU A 397 -14.16 -3.29 14.87
CA LEU A 397 -13.15 -3.00 15.90
C LEU A 397 -13.66 -2.03 16.96
N ALA A 398 -14.49 -1.05 16.59
CA ALA A 398 -15.10 -0.13 17.54
C ALA A 398 -16.11 -0.83 18.48
N ALA A 399 -16.87 -1.81 17.97
CA ALA A 399 -17.83 -2.58 18.75
C ALA A 399 -17.16 -3.62 19.66
N HIS A 400 -16.04 -4.17 19.23
CA HIS A 400 -15.25 -5.20 19.95
C HIS A 400 -14.06 -4.60 20.69
N ASN A 401 -14.02 -3.28 20.84
CA ASN A 401 -12.89 -2.56 21.39
C ASN A 401 -12.67 -3.02 22.84
N ARG A 402 -11.69 -3.91 23.04
CA ARG A 402 -11.13 -4.23 24.34
C ARG A 402 -10.26 -3.04 24.73
N VAL A 403 -10.90 -1.92 25.08
CA VAL A 403 -10.21 -0.74 25.58
C VAL A 403 -9.56 -1.14 26.89
N VAL A 404 -8.26 -1.44 26.85
CA VAL A 404 -7.44 -1.45 28.06
C VAL A 404 -7.32 0.02 28.46
N HIS A 405 -8.11 0.38 29.49
CA HIS A 405 -8.07 1.68 30.13
C HIS A 405 -6.71 1.96 30.74
#